data_AF-A0A482R962-F1
#
_entry.id   AF-A0A482R962-F1
#
_cell.length_a   1.000
_cell.length_b   1.000
_cell.length_c   1.000
_cell.angle_alpha   90.00
_cell.angle_beta   90.00
_cell.angle_gamma   90.00
#
_symmetry.space_group_name_H-M   'P 1'
#
loop_
_entity.id
_entity.type
_entity.pdbx_description
1 polymer ?
#
loop_
_entity_poly.entity_id
_entity_poly.type
_entity_poly.pdbx_seq_one_letter_code
_entity_poly.pdbx_strand_id
1 'polypeptide(L)'
;TTSVTSPEHLAAELFTNKGAGTLVTRGERVLIYDTLEGVDLPRLKALVESAFRATLPDSYFASLMAEVAPGQRRLRRLFLSENYRGVAIVTEEAGLPGVAYLDKFAVAPAAQGDKLGDVLWQQMVSMEGGLYWRSRSTNRVNPWYYEQSSGCFKNRAGDWTVFWRDLDECHVMPAISTALGLAPTFVPAVYTSAAAAACAVAGAAHGSSAATVAPPLIK
;
A
#
# COMPACT_ATOMS: atom_id res chain seq x y z
N THR A 1 -5.58 0.92 -30.24
CA THR A 1 -4.95 -0.30 -29.73
C THR A 1 -4.77 -1.25 -30.88
N THR A 2 -3.58 -1.83 -31.02
CA THR A 2 -3.22 -2.78 -32.08
C THR A 2 -2.54 -3.96 -31.40
N SER A 3 -2.93 -5.19 -31.71
CA SER A 3 -2.27 -6.40 -31.17
C SER A 3 -1.62 -7.20 -32.30
N VAL A 4 -0.46 -7.78 -32.03
CA VAL A 4 0.30 -8.67 -32.92
C VAL A 4 0.50 -9.99 -32.19
N THR A 5 -0.12 -11.07 -32.66
CA THR A 5 -0.05 -12.40 -32.05
C THR A 5 -0.14 -13.49 -33.12
N SER A 6 0.26 -14.73 -32.80
CA SER A 6 0.04 -15.86 -33.70
C SER A 6 -1.43 -16.31 -33.71
N PRO A 7 -1.94 -16.88 -34.82
CA PRO A 7 -3.35 -17.27 -34.92
C PRO A 7 -3.80 -18.23 -33.81
N GLU A 8 -2.94 -19.18 -33.39
CA GLU A 8 -3.26 -20.12 -32.30
C GLU A 8 -3.41 -19.45 -30.92
N HIS A 9 -2.93 -18.22 -30.76
CA HIS A 9 -2.90 -17.48 -29.49
C HIS A 9 -3.83 -16.26 -29.48
N LEU A 10 -4.59 -16.04 -30.56
CA LEU A 10 -5.48 -14.89 -30.72
C LEU A 10 -6.54 -14.79 -29.60
N ALA A 11 -7.18 -15.91 -29.25
CA ALA A 11 -8.20 -15.92 -28.20
C ALA A 11 -7.61 -15.59 -26.83
N ALA A 12 -6.41 -16.09 -26.51
CA ALA A 12 -5.72 -15.77 -25.28
C ALA A 12 -5.31 -14.29 -25.22
N GLU A 13 -4.83 -13.74 -26.34
CA GLU A 13 -4.44 -12.33 -26.45
C GLU A 13 -5.63 -11.36 -26.31
N LEU A 14 -6.79 -11.70 -26.88
CA LEU A 14 -7.95 -10.81 -26.86
C LEU A 14 -8.73 -10.85 -25.53
N PHE A 15 -8.72 -11.97 -24.82
CA PHE A 15 -9.63 -12.20 -23.68
C PHE A 15 -8.94 -12.46 -22.35
N THR A 16 -7.60 -12.43 -22.28
CA THR A 16 -6.86 -12.61 -21.03
C THR A 16 -5.99 -11.41 -20.70
N ASN A 17 -5.86 -11.11 -19.41
CA ASN A 17 -5.02 -10.01 -18.93
C ASN A 17 -3.51 -10.26 -19.11
N LYS A 18 -3.10 -11.53 -19.26
CA LYS A 18 -1.69 -11.88 -19.52
C LYS A 18 -1.34 -11.74 -21.01
N GLY A 19 -2.29 -12.03 -21.90
CA GLY A 19 -2.05 -12.09 -23.33
C GLY A 19 -1.07 -13.19 -23.74
N ALA A 20 -0.88 -13.33 -25.04
CA ALA A 20 0.09 -14.24 -25.66
C ALA A 20 0.75 -13.64 -26.92
N GLY A 21 0.61 -12.32 -27.09
CA GLY A 21 1.24 -11.53 -28.15
C GLY A 21 1.66 -10.14 -27.66
N THR A 22 1.90 -9.24 -28.62
CA THR A 22 2.34 -7.86 -28.38
C THR A 22 1.18 -6.89 -28.59
N LEU A 23 0.69 -6.30 -27.50
CA LEU A 23 -0.33 -5.24 -27.52
C LEU A 23 0.31 -3.85 -27.53
N VAL A 24 0.04 -3.06 -28.57
CA VAL A 24 0.42 -1.64 -28.71
C VAL A 24 -0.81 -0.77 -28.45
N THR A 25 -0.84 -0.09 -27.31
CA THR A 25 -1.86 0.90 -26.98
C THR A 25 -1.30 2.31 -27.12
N ARG A 26 -2.16 3.29 -27.42
CA ARG A 26 -1.78 4.70 -27.23
C ARG A 26 -1.84 4.91 -25.71
N GLY A 27 -0.72 4.64 -25.05
CA GLY A 27 -0.62 4.64 -23.60
C GLY A 27 -0.89 6.00 -22.99
N GLU A 28 -1.24 5.98 -21.72
CA GLU A 28 -1.28 7.18 -20.89
C GLU A 28 0.14 7.61 -20.56
N ARG A 29 0.43 8.91 -20.61
CA ARG A 29 1.74 9.40 -20.17
C ARG A 29 1.86 9.30 -18.66
N VAL A 30 3.06 8.96 -18.19
CA VAL A 30 3.43 9.02 -16.78
C VAL A 30 4.23 10.31 -16.58
N LEU A 31 3.75 11.14 -15.67
CA LEU A 31 4.33 12.40 -15.24
C LEU A 31 5.15 12.12 -13.98
N ILE A 32 6.34 12.73 -13.88
CA ILE A 32 7.28 12.52 -12.77
C ILE A 32 7.43 13.83 -12.01
N TYR A 33 7.30 13.76 -10.70
CA TYR A 33 7.42 14.91 -9.80
C TYR A 33 8.38 14.61 -8.65
N ASP A 34 9.25 15.58 -8.33
CA ASP A 34 10.12 15.55 -7.13
C ASP A 34 9.51 16.34 -5.95
N THR A 35 8.36 16.97 -6.19
CA THR A 35 7.58 17.75 -5.23
C THR A 35 6.08 17.45 -5.41
N LEU A 36 5.23 17.97 -4.52
CA LEU A 36 3.78 17.92 -4.69
C LEU A 36 3.21 19.18 -5.37
N GLU A 37 4.07 20.09 -5.83
CA GLU A 37 3.66 21.30 -6.53
C GLU A 37 3.08 20.95 -7.90
N GLY A 38 1.89 21.47 -8.22
CA GLY A 38 1.18 21.16 -9.46
C GLY A 38 0.48 19.79 -9.48
N VAL A 39 0.48 19.05 -8.36
CA VAL A 39 -0.28 17.79 -8.21
C VAL A 39 -1.64 18.07 -7.57
N ASP A 40 -2.71 17.57 -8.17
CA ASP A 40 -4.06 17.60 -7.60
C ASP A 40 -4.15 16.56 -6.47
N LEU A 41 -3.86 17.01 -5.24
CA LEU A 41 -3.85 16.16 -4.05
C LEU A 41 -5.20 15.52 -3.74
N PRO A 42 -6.35 16.22 -3.83
CA PRO A 42 -7.66 15.58 -3.70
C PRO A 42 -7.86 14.41 -4.67
N ARG A 43 -7.51 14.59 -5.94
CA ARG A 43 -7.65 13.52 -6.95
C ARG A 43 -6.67 12.37 -6.73
N LEU A 44 -5.44 12.68 -6.33
CA LEU A 44 -4.44 11.68 -5.95
C LEU A 44 -4.90 10.87 -4.72
N LYS A 45 -5.47 11.54 -3.71
CA LYS A 45 -6.05 10.88 -2.52
C LYS A 45 -7.14 9.90 -2.95
N ALA A 46 -8.09 10.35 -3.77
CA ALA A 46 -9.19 9.50 -4.25
C ALA A 46 -8.68 8.27 -5.02
N LEU A 47 -7.65 8.42 -5.86
CA LEU A 47 -6.99 7.30 -6.55
C LEU A 47 -6.42 6.27 -5.55
N VAL A 48 -5.63 6.74 -4.58
CA VAL A 48 -4.99 5.87 -3.59
C VAL A 48 -6.04 5.14 -2.75
N GLU A 49 -7.05 5.86 -2.26
CA GLU A 49 -8.13 5.27 -1.45
C GLU A 49 -8.94 4.23 -2.26
N SER A 50 -9.23 4.52 -3.53
CA SER A 50 -9.92 3.59 -4.43
C SER A 50 -9.13 2.30 -4.67
N ALA A 51 -7.82 2.41 -4.89
CA ALA A 51 -6.96 1.27 -5.16
C ALA A 51 -6.78 0.37 -3.92
N PHE A 52 -6.57 0.98 -2.74
CA PHE A 52 -6.35 0.26 -1.48
C PHE A 52 -7.64 -0.13 -0.75
N ARG A 53 -8.79 0.43 -1.14
CA ARG A 53 -10.09 0.28 -0.46
C ARG A 53 -10.01 0.64 1.02
N ALA A 54 -9.26 1.71 1.33
CA ALA A 54 -9.01 2.19 2.68
C ALA A 54 -8.86 3.70 2.67
N THR A 55 -9.13 4.36 3.79
CA THR A 55 -8.99 5.81 3.95
C THR A 55 -7.52 6.18 4.18
N LEU A 56 -7.03 7.14 3.41
CA LEU A 56 -5.68 7.67 3.56
C LEU A 56 -5.69 8.75 4.65
N PRO A 57 -4.79 8.69 5.65
CA PRO A 57 -4.72 9.72 6.68
C PRO A 57 -4.49 11.11 6.08
N ASP A 58 -5.16 12.13 6.60
CA ASP A 58 -5.01 13.51 6.10
C ASP A 58 -3.59 14.06 6.26
N SER A 59 -2.85 13.55 7.26
CA SER A 59 -1.44 13.89 7.49
C SER A 59 -0.48 13.23 6.50
N TYR A 60 -0.94 12.32 5.64
CA TYR A 60 -0.05 11.54 4.78
C TYR A 60 0.77 12.42 3.83
N PHE A 61 0.12 13.32 3.06
CA PHE A 61 0.84 14.21 2.13
C PHE A 61 1.76 15.19 2.85
N ALA A 62 1.38 15.65 4.05
CA ALA A 62 2.25 16.47 4.88
C ALA A 62 3.51 15.69 5.31
N SER A 63 3.37 14.41 5.64
CA SER A 63 4.53 13.55 5.99
C SER A 63 5.46 13.27 4.82
N LEU A 64 4.97 13.30 3.57
CA LEU A 64 5.81 13.24 2.37
C LEU A 64 6.68 14.48 2.22
N MET A 65 6.20 15.64 2.67
CA MET A 65 6.93 16.90 2.60
C MET A 65 7.84 17.14 3.82
N ALA A 66 7.74 16.32 4.86
CA ALA A 66 8.57 16.43 6.05
C ALA A 66 10.05 16.19 5.71
N GLU A 67 10.94 16.94 6.37
CA GLU A 67 12.38 16.75 6.23
C GLU A 67 12.84 15.49 6.96
N VAL A 68 13.61 14.65 6.27
CA VAL A 68 14.26 13.44 6.82
C VAL A 68 15.75 13.66 7.06
N ALA A 69 16.35 14.63 6.36
CA ALA A 69 17.70 15.14 6.58
C ALA A 69 17.72 16.64 6.19
N PRO A 70 18.74 17.41 6.62
CA PRO A 70 18.81 18.84 6.30
C PRO A 70 18.71 19.09 4.78
N GLY A 71 17.65 19.79 4.36
CA GLY A 71 17.39 20.09 2.95
C GLY A 71 16.83 18.92 2.13
N GLN A 72 16.43 17.81 2.77
CA GLN A 72 15.93 16.62 2.09
C GLN A 72 14.57 16.18 2.64
N ARG A 73 13.56 16.15 1.76
CA ARG A 73 12.20 15.70 2.08
C ARG A 73 12.09 14.18 2.02
N ARG A 74 11.10 13.63 2.73
CA ARG A 74 10.75 12.20 2.66
C ARG A 74 10.33 11.79 1.24
N LEU A 75 9.59 12.63 0.52
CA LEU A 75 9.24 12.38 -0.88
C LEU A 75 10.50 12.43 -1.73
N ARG A 76 10.79 11.31 -2.38
CA ARG A 76 11.87 11.21 -3.36
C ARG A 76 11.34 11.51 -4.75
N ARG A 77 10.29 10.79 -5.17
CA ARG A 77 9.69 10.90 -6.50
C ARG A 77 8.25 10.41 -6.51
N LEU A 78 7.44 10.98 -7.38
CA LEU A 78 6.05 10.60 -7.63
C LEU A 78 5.86 10.37 -9.13
N PHE A 79 5.50 9.14 -9.49
CA PHE A 79 5.18 8.72 -10.84
C PHE A 79 3.67 8.66 -10.96
N LEU A 80 3.07 9.54 -11.73
CA LEU A 80 1.63 9.72 -11.79
C LEU A 80 1.16 9.66 -13.24
N SER A 81 0.18 8.79 -13.50
CA SER A 81 -0.46 8.75 -14.81
C SER A 81 -1.25 10.05 -15.06
N GLU A 82 -1.21 10.61 -16.27
CA GLU A 82 -1.75 11.96 -16.56
C GLU A 82 -3.25 12.12 -16.24
N ASN A 83 -4.00 11.02 -16.23
CA ASN A 83 -5.42 10.94 -15.88
C ASN A 83 -5.68 10.43 -14.45
N TYR A 84 -4.65 10.34 -13.60
CA TYR A 84 -4.76 9.89 -12.20
C TYR A 84 -5.44 8.51 -12.08
N ARG A 85 -5.05 7.59 -12.97
CA ARG A 85 -5.47 6.18 -12.94
C ARG A 85 -4.42 5.26 -12.34
N GLY A 86 -3.19 5.73 -12.16
CA GLY A 86 -2.17 5.00 -11.41
C GLY A 86 -1.09 5.93 -10.88
N VAL A 87 -0.50 5.54 -9.75
CA VAL A 87 0.56 6.26 -9.07
C VAL A 87 1.56 5.30 -8.42
N ALA A 88 2.84 5.63 -8.51
CA ALA A 88 3.89 5.11 -7.63
C ALA A 88 4.49 6.27 -6.82
N ILE A 89 4.41 6.18 -5.50
CA ILE A 89 4.98 7.15 -4.56
C ILE A 89 6.23 6.51 -3.98
N VAL A 90 7.37 7.11 -4.30
CA VAL A 90 8.70 6.69 -3.85
C VAL A 90 9.19 7.69 -2.82
N THR A 91 9.58 7.18 -1.66
CA THR A 91 10.13 7.97 -0.55
C THR A 91 11.56 7.54 -0.26
N GLU A 92 12.20 8.31 0.61
CA GLU A 92 13.46 7.96 1.24
C GLU A 92 13.23 7.92 2.76
N GLU A 93 13.47 6.76 3.37
CA GLU A 93 13.21 6.55 4.79
C GLU A 93 14.46 6.76 5.61
N ALA A 94 14.31 7.36 6.80
CA ALA A 94 15.45 7.71 7.67
C ALA A 94 16.35 6.52 8.07
N GLY A 95 15.80 5.29 8.07
CA GLY A 95 16.57 4.09 8.38
C GLY A 95 17.52 3.63 7.26
N LEU A 96 17.35 4.15 6.04
CA LEU A 96 18.20 3.83 4.89
C LEU A 96 18.22 4.98 3.87
N PRO A 97 18.88 6.11 4.21
CA PRO A 97 18.99 7.25 3.30
C PRO A 97 19.77 6.87 2.02
N GLY A 98 19.48 7.57 0.94
CA GLY A 98 19.99 7.33 -0.42
C GLY A 98 19.25 6.23 -1.20
N VAL A 99 18.53 5.34 -0.52
CA VAL A 99 17.86 4.18 -1.16
C VAL A 99 16.36 4.42 -1.29
N ALA A 100 15.82 4.14 -2.47
CA ALA A 100 14.40 4.35 -2.75
C ALA A 100 13.51 3.32 -2.03
N TYR A 101 12.48 3.81 -1.37
CA TYR A 101 11.40 3.00 -0.79
C TYR A 101 10.10 3.24 -1.55
N LEU A 102 9.47 2.19 -2.07
CA LEU A 102 8.14 2.29 -2.67
C LEU A 102 7.07 2.26 -1.56
N ASP A 103 6.52 3.44 -1.24
CA ASP A 103 5.56 3.63 -0.15
C ASP A 103 4.12 3.34 -0.60
N LYS A 104 3.75 3.74 -1.82
CA LYS A 104 2.44 3.42 -2.43
C LYS A 104 2.60 3.05 -3.88
N PHE A 105 2.01 1.92 -4.27
CA PHE A 105 1.79 1.55 -5.65
C PHE A 105 0.29 1.30 -5.82
N ALA A 106 -0.39 2.22 -6.49
CA ALA A 106 -1.83 2.21 -6.66
C ALA A 106 -2.18 2.30 -8.14
N VAL A 107 -3.00 1.37 -8.60
CA VAL A 107 -3.62 1.42 -9.92
C VAL A 107 -5.13 1.32 -9.70
N ALA A 108 -5.89 2.25 -10.27
CA ALA A 108 -7.33 2.29 -10.17
C ALA A 108 -7.92 0.96 -10.65
N PRO A 109 -8.97 0.42 -10.00
CA PRO A 109 -9.61 -0.82 -10.43
C PRO A 109 -10.05 -0.79 -11.90
N ALA A 110 -10.51 0.36 -12.39
CA ALA A 110 -10.92 0.56 -13.77
C ALA A 110 -9.77 0.53 -14.80
N ALA A 111 -8.52 0.59 -14.36
CA ALA A 111 -7.32 0.50 -15.21
C ALA A 111 -6.61 -0.86 -15.09
N GLN A 112 -7.20 -1.83 -14.39
CA GLN A 112 -6.67 -3.20 -14.34
C GLN A 112 -6.87 -3.88 -15.70
N GLY A 113 -5.77 -4.35 -16.31
CA GLY A 113 -5.77 -4.97 -17.64
C GLY A 113 -5.20 -4.07 -18.74
N ASP A 114 -5.11 -2.75 -18.52
CA ASP A 114 -4.60 -1.78 -19.51
C ASP A 114 -3.06 -1.71 -19.56
N LYS A 115 -2.34 -2.60 -18.86
CA LYS A 115 -0.88 -2.59 -18.65
C LYS A 115 -0.32 -1.32 -18.00
N LEU A 116 -1.17 -0.41 -17.48
CA LEU A 116 -0.73 0.83 -16.83
C LEU A 116 0.18 0.58 -15.62
N GLY A 117 -0.12 -0.45 -14.83
CA GLY A 117 0.74 -0.86 -13.71
C GLY A 117 2.14 -1.24 -14.16
N ASP A 118 2.25 -2.02 -15.23
CA ASP A 118 3.54 -2.41 -15.78
C ASP A 118 4.32 -1.20 -16.31
N VAL A 119 3.66 -0.27 -17.01
CA VAL A 119 4.28 0.97 -17.50
C VAL A 119 4.82 1.83 -16.35
N LEU A 120 4.01 2.05 -15.30
CA LEU A 120 4.44 2.78 -14.10
C LEU A 120 5.62 2.10 -13.41
N TRP A 121 5.55 0.78 -13.27
CA TRP A 121 6.62 -0.01 -12.64
C TRP A 121 7.92 0.08 -13.42
N GLN A 122 7.90 -0.13 -14.74
CA GLN A 122 9.09 -0.09 -15.57
C GLN A 122 9.74 1.29 -15.58
N GLN A 123 8.94 2.36 -15.64
CA GLN A 123 9.49 3.71 -15.55
C GLN A 123 10.13 3.97 -14.19
N MET A 124 9.47 3.60 -13.10
CA MET A 124 10.00 3.76 -11.75
C MET A 124 11.33 3.00 -11.59
N VAL A 125 11.37 1.71 -11.93
CA VAL A 125 12.58 0.88 -11.81
C VAL A 125 13.70 1.39 -12.73
N SER A 126 13.39 1.90 -13.93
CA SER A 126 14.43 2.46 -14.81
C SER A 126 15.09 3.72 -14.24
N MET A 127 14.38 4.44 -13.37
CA MET A 127 14.86 5.69 -12.76
C MET A 127 15.43 5.50 -11.36
N GLU A 128 15.01 4.46 -10.64
CA GLU A 128 15.56 4.10 -9.32
C GLU A 128 16.55 2.95 -9.48
N GLY A 129 17.85 3.21 -9.26
CA GLY A 129 18.90 2.19 -9.40
C GLY A 129 18.82 1.03 -8.39
N GLY A 130 18.00 1.15 -7.35
CA GLY A 130 17.73 0.12 -6.35
C GLY A 130 16.50 0.51 -5.52
N LEU A 131 15.65 -0.47 -5.19
CA LEU A 131 14.33 -0.23 -4.61
C LEU A 131 13.98 -1.30 -3.58
N TYR A 132 13.32 -0.92 -2.49
CA TYR A 132 12.67 -1.85 -1.57
C TYR A 132 11.25 -1.40 -1.22
N TRP A 133 10.43 -2.35 -0.80
CA TRP A 133 9.06 -2.09 -0.37
C TRP A 133 8.57 -3.18 0.57
N ARG A 134 7.43 -2.93 1.20
CA ARG A 134 6.70 -3.96 1.93
C ARG A 134 5.29 -4.09 1.39
N SER A 135 4.76 -5.29 1.50
CA SER A 135 3.38 -5.61 1.16
C SER A 135 2.78 -6.46 2.27
N ARG A 136 1.48 -6.29 2.53
CA ARG A 136 0.76 -7.19 3.45
C ARG A 136 0.88 -8.61 2.92
N SER A 137 1.11 -9.58 3.80
CA SER A 137 1.27 -10.99 3.38
C SER A 137 0.04 -11.53 2.64
N THR A 138 -1.14 -10.98 2.93
CA THR A 138 -2.43 -11.32 2.30
C THR A 138 -2.71 -10.57 0.99
N ASN A 139 -1.83 -9.68 0.54
CA ASN A 139 -2.05 -8.89 -0.67
C ASN A 139 -2.03 -9.78 -1.92
N ARG A 140 -3.12 -9.75 -2.70
CA ARG A 140 -3.26 -10.49 -3.96
C ARG A 140 -2.22 -10.15 -5.03
N VAL A 141 -1.53 -9.01 -4.91
CA VAL A 141 -0.48 -8.57 -5.83
C VAL A 141 0.87 -9.25 -5.52
N ASN A 142 1.03 -9.90 -4.36
CA ASN A 142 2.30 -10.52 -3.96
C ASN A 142 2.89 -11.49 -5.00
N PRO A 143 2.12 -12.37 -5.68
CA PRO A 143 2.63 -13.18 -6.79
C PRO A 143 3.43 -12.37 -7.82
N TRP A 144 2.89 -11.22 -8.24
CA TRP A 144 3.57 -10.31 -9.16
C TRP A 144 4.82 -9.68 -8.51
N TYR A 145 4.76 -9.27 -7.24
CA TYR A 145 5.96 -8.76 -6.55
C TYR A 145 7.09 -9.77 -6.46
N TYR A 146 6.81 -11.06 -6.28
CA TYR A 146 7.85 -12.10 -6.31
C TYR A 146 8.54 -12.15 -7.69
N GLU A 147 7.78 -12.01 -8.77
CA GLU A 147 8.31 -11.98 -10.14
C GLU A 147 9.16 -10.72 -10.41
N GLN A 148 8.83 -9.60 -9.76
CA GLN A 148 9.55 -8.32 -9.97
C GLN A 148 10.75 -8.11 -9.05
N SER A 149 10.86 -8.86 -7.95
CA SER A 149 11.90 -8.69 -6.92
C SER A 149 13.15 -9.53 -7.18
N SER A 150 14.32 -9.00 -6.79
CA SER A 150 15.56 -9.79 -6.71
C SER A 150 15.62 -10.64 -5.43
N GLY A 151 14.84 -10.28 -4.41
CA GLY A 151 14.72 -11.05 -3.17
C GLY A 151 13.57 -10.58 -2.28
N CYS A 152 13.21 -11.40 -1.30
CA CYS A 152 12.17 -11.07 -0.32
C CYS A 152 12.44 -11.67 1.06
N PHE A 153 11.84 -11.07 2.09
CA PHE A 153 11.86 -11.53 3.47
C PHE A 153 10.44 -11.53 4.03
N LYS A 154 9.98 -12.71 4.47
CA LYS A 154 8.66 -12.89 5.10
C LYS A 154 8.82 -12.74 6.62
N ASN A 155 8.15 -11.75 7.21
CA ASN A 155 8.15 -11.62 8.67
C ASN A 155 7.39 -12.80 9.30
N ARG A 156 8.00 -13.45 10.29
CA ARG A 156 7.41 -14.58 11.02
C ARG A 156 6.12 -14.22 11.76
N ALA A 157 5.95 -12.95 12.16
CA ALA A 157 4.71 -12.46 12.74
C ALA A 157 3.53 -12.41 11.73
N GLY A 158 3.78 -12.65 10.44
CA GLY A 158 2.75 -12.85 9.42
C GLY A 158 2.20 -11.58 8.77
N ASP A 159 2.47 -10.39 9.30
CA ASP A 159 1.81 -9.17 8.84
C ASP A 159 2.35 -8.59 7.53
N TRP A 160 3.65 -8.75 7.27
CA TRP A 160 4.36 -8.09 6.19
C TRP A 160 5.37 -9.00 5.51
N THR A 161 5.49 -8.86 4.19
CA THR A 161 6.61 -9.35 3.39
C THR A 161 7.35 -8.14 2.83
N VAL A 162 8.66 -8.08 3.05
CA VAL A 162 9.55 -7.08 2.48
C VAL A 162 10.14 -7.64 1.19
N PHE A 163 10.17 -6.83 0.15
CA PHE A 163 10.73 -7.15 -1.14
C PHE A 163 11.79 -6.11 -1.49
N TRP A 164 12.76 -6.50 -2.29
CA TRP A 164 13.73 -5.57 -2.85
C TRP A 164 14.14 -5.98 -4.25
N ARG A 165 14.71 -5.01 -4.96
CA ARG A 165 15.22 -5.15 -6.31
C ARG A 165 16.48 -4.31 -6.46
N ASP A 166 17.49 -4.89 -7.11
CA ASP A 166 18.72 -4.22 -7.50
C ASP A 166 19.40 -3.47 -6.32
N LEU A 167 19.36 -4.06 -5.12
CA LEU A 167 20.04 -3.56 -3.93
C LEU A 167 21.39 -4.27 -3.73
N ASP A 168 22.40 -3.49 -3.34
CA ASP A 168 23.65 -4.04 -2.81
C ASP A 168 23.39 -4.87 -1.55
N GLU A 169 24.17 -5.94 -1.36
CA GLU A 169 24.02 -6.88 -0.24
C GLU A 169 24.07 -6.17 1.13
N CYS A 170 24.91 -5.13 1.26
CA CYS A 170 25.02 -4.34 2.49
C CYS A 170 23.75 -3.56 2.84
N HIS A 171 22.89 -3.26 1.86
CA HIS A 171 21.64 -2.52 2.04
C HIS A 171 20.44 -3.43 2.34
N VAL A 172 20.53 -4.74 2.09
CA VAL A 172 19.40 -5.66 2.25
C VAL A 172 18.90 -5.74 3.70
N MET A 173 19.79 -5.95 4.66
CA MET A 173 19.39 -6.04 6.08
C MET A 173 18.86 -4.71 6.64
N PRO A 174 19.49 -3.55 6.38
CA PRO A 174 18.92 -2.24 6.70
C PRO A 174 17.55 -1.99 6.05
N ALA A 175 17.35 -2.39 4.80
CA ALA A 175 16.08 -2.24 4.09
C ALA A 175 14.96 -3.04 4.78
N ILE A 176 15.25 -4.30 5.16
CA ILE A 176 14.31 -5.15 5.91
C ILE A 176 13.96 -4.53 7.26
N SER A 177 14.97 -4.12 8.03
CA SER A 177 14.76 -3.52 9.35
C SER A 177 13.94 -2.23 9.26
N THR A 178 14.31 -1.35 8.33
CA THR A 178 13.61 -0.08 8.09
C THR A 178 12.17 -0.32 7.67
N ALA A 179 11.92 -1.15 6.67
CA ALA A 179 10.57 -1.42 6.17
C ALA A 179 9.66 -2.04 7.24
N LEU A 180 10.19 -2.92 8.11
CA LEU A 180 9.41 -3.50 9.20
C LEU A 180 9.16 -2.51 10.34
N GLY A 181 10.04 -1.54 10.56
CA GLY A 181 9.90 -0.51 11.59
C GLY A 181 8.88 0.59 11.27
N LEU A 182 8.48 0.75 10.00
CA LEU A 182 7.51 1.77 9.61
C LEU A 182 6.10 1.49 10.16
N ALA A 183 5.41 2.52 10.64
CA ALA A 183 3.99 2.40 11.00
C ALA A 183 3.13 2.10 9.76
N PRO A 184 2.08 1.25 9.86
CA PRO A 184 1.13 1.06 8.77
C PRO A 184 0.44 2.37 8.40
N THR A 185 0.42 2.74 7.11
CA THR A 185 -0.31 3.93 6.64
C THR A 185 -1.81 3.73 6.72
N PHE A 186 -2.30 2.55 6.33
CA PHE A 186 -3.69 2.18 6.45
C PHE A 186 -3.88 1.35 7.72
N VAL A 187 -4.70 1.86 8.62
CA VAL A 187 -5.11 1.13 9.82
C VAL A 187 -6.12 0.08 9.39
N PRO A 188 -6.01 -1.19 9.86
CA PRO A 188 -7.06 -2.17 9.62
C PRO A 188 -8.41 -1.64 10.08
N ALA A 189 -9.46 -1.86 9.30
CA ALA A 189 -10.81 -1.60 9.78
C ALA A 189 -11.05 -2.48 11.02
N VAL A 190 -11.06 -1.88 12.20
CA VAL A 190 -11.48 -2.56 13.42
C VAL A 190 -12.98 -2.75 13.26
N TYR A 191 -13.40 -3.94 12.86
CA TYR A 191 -14.78 -4.34 13.07
C TYR A 191 -14.98 -4.46 14.58
N THR A 192 -15.48 -3.40 15.21
CA THR A 192 -16.06 -3.50 16.54
C THR A 192 -17.21 -4.48 16.42
N SER A 193 -17.00 -5.73 16.79
CA SER A 193 -18.11 -6.67 16.86
C SER A 193 -19.11 -6.10 17.87
N ALA A 194 -20.38 -6.05 17.50
CA ALA A 194 -21.47 -5.62 18.38
C ALA A 194 -21.58 -6.47 19.67
N ALA A 195 -20.80 -7.55 19.79
CA ALA A 195 -20.70 -8.38 20.99
C ALA A 195 -20.06 -7.65 22.19
N ALA A 196 -19.19 -6.67 21.98
CA ALA A 196 -18.56 -5.94 23.10
C ALA A 196 -19.53 -4.96 23.80
N ALA A 197 -20.55 -4.45 23.09
CA ALA A 197 -21.56 -3.58 23.68
C ALA A 197 -22.58 -4.35 24.54
N ALA A 198 -22.83 -5.63 24.25
CA ALA A 198 -23.77 -6.45 25.01
C ALA A 198 -23.24 -6.86 26.40
N CYS A 199 -21.92 -7.00 26.57
CA CYS A 199 -21.34 -7.38 27.85
C CYS A 199 -21.39 -6.23 28.89
N ALA A 200 -21.43 -4.97 28.44
CA ALA A 200 -21.50 -3.81 29.33
C ALA A 200 -22.92 -3.55 29.89
N VAL A 201 -23.96 -3.98 29.18
CA VAL A 201 -25.37 -3.76 29.62
C VAL A 201 -25.84 -4.85 30.58
N ALA A 202 -25.31 -6.08 30.49
CA ALA A 202 -25.71 -7.19 31.35
C ALA A 202 -25.18 -7.10 32.80
N GLY A 203 -24.14 -6.30 33.06
CA GLY A 203 -23.55 -6.12 34.40
C GLY A 203 -24.32 -5.16 35.32
N ALA A 204 -25.29 -4.39 34.80
CA ALA A 204 -25.98 -3.35 35.57
C ALA A 204 -27.33 -3.79 36.17
N ALA A 205 -27.81 -5.01 35.89
CA ALA A 205 -29.18 -5.43 36.20
C ALA A 205 -29.33 -6.44 37.37
N HIS A 206 -28.36 -6.55 38.28
CA HIS A 206 -28.45 -7.41 39.48
C HIS A 206 -28.22 -6.66 40.81
N GLY A 207 -28.69 -5.41 40.90
CA GLY A 207 -28.88 -4.72 42.19
C GLY A 207 -30.22 -5.10 42.82
N SER A 208 -30.27 -6.25 43.49
CA SER A 208 -31.46 -6.69 44.23
C SER A 208 -31.60 -5.92 45.55
N SER A 209 -32.78 -5.31 45.72
CA SER A 209 -33.26 -4.60 46.89
C SER A 209 -33.35 -5.52 48.12
N ALA A 210 -32.62 -5.20 49.19
CA ALA A 210 -32.77 -5.82 50.50
C ALA A 210 -33.38 -4.81 51.47
N ALA A 211 -34.66 -4.99 51.77
CA ALA A 211 -35.41 -4.25 52.77
C ALA A 211 -34.97 -4.64 54.18
N THR A 212 -34.69 -3.63 55.00
CA THR A 212 -34.38 -3.72 56.43
C THR A 212 -35.61 -4.15 57.23
N VAL A 213 -35.54 -5.27 57.94
CA VAL A 213 -36.47 -5.62 59.02
C VAL A 213 -35.66 -5.96 60.27
N ALA A 214 -35.95 -5.23 61.35
CA ALA A 214 -35.31 -5.32 62.66
C ALA A 214 -35.67 -6.62 63.42
N PRO A 215 -34.87 -7.03 64.43
CA PRO A 215 -34.89 -8.38 65.00
C PRO A 215 -35.74 -8.49 66.27
N PRO A 216 -36.04 -9.72 66.74
CA PRO A 216 -36.28 -9.98 68.16
C PRO A 216 -35.22 -10.89 68.79
N LEU A 217 -34.83 -10.49 70.00
CA LEU A 217 -34.07 -11.22 71.03
C LEU A 217 -34.69 -12.57 71.40
N ILE A 218 -33.88 -13.63 71.60
CA ILE A 218 -34.06 -14.63 72.67
C ILE A 218 -32.70 -15.23 73.11
N LYS A 219 -32.45 -15.07 74.43
CA LYS A 219 -31.51 -15.72 75.39
C LYS A 219 -29.99 -15.54 75.22
#